data_AF-A0A392RUB3-F1
#
_entry.id   AF-A0A392RUB3-F1
#
_cell.length_a   1.000
_cell.length_b   1.000
_cell.length_c   1.000
_cell.angle_alpha   90.00
_cell.angle_beta   90.00
_cell.angle_gamma   90.00
#
_symmetry.space_group_name_H-M   'P 1'
#
loop_
_entity.id
_entity.type
_entity.pdbx_description
1 polymer ?
#
loop_
_entity_poly.entity_id
_entity_poly.type
_entity_poly.pdbx_seq_one_letter_code
_entity_poly.pdbx_strand_id
1 'polypeptide(L)'
;MEQRMEEEPENWSAYVLTEDQRVYSYLGKYRCAMYEFVFEKLGVRMPFSEFAMAVFAYLHLAPSQLNPNSIGFIRAYELVCEHKKIVPSVPMFFRIFQIQRKLKDGKQCWVSLKS
;
A
#
# COMPACT_ATOMS: atom_id res chain seq x y z
N MET A 1 -26.81 15.46 -29.51
CA MET A 1 -25.91 14.38 -29.93
C MET A 1 -24.83 14.29 -28.87
N GLU A 2 -25.17 13.68 -27.74
CA GLU A 2 -24.27 13.50 -26.60
C GLU A 2 -23.77 12.05 -26.66
N GLN A 3 -22.45 11.92 -26.75
CA GLN A 3 -21.76 10.64 -26.87
C GLN A 3 -21.91 9.88 -25.55
N ARG A 4 -22.56 8.72 -25.64
CA ARG A 4 -22.76 7.78 -24.54
C ARG A 4 -21.43 7.08 -24.27
N MET A 5 -20.84 7.43 -23.13
CA MET A 5 -20.03 6.61 -22.21
C MET A 5 -19.16 5.53 -22.87
N GLU A 6 -17.88 5.86 -23.04
CA GLU A 6 -16.80 4.89 -23.28
C GLU A 6 -16.77 3.82 -22.17
N GLU A 7 -16.48 2.61 -22.64
CA GLU A 7 -16.35 1.33 -21.97
C GLU A 7 -15.88 1.39 -20.51
N GLU A 8 -16.71 0.88 -19.60
CA GLU A 8 -16.24 0.48 -18.26
C GLU A 8 -15.21 -0.64 -18.41
N PRO A 9 -14.05 -0.58 -17.72
CA PRO A 9 -13.12 -1.68 -17.77
C PRO A 9 -13.70 -2.90 -17.04
N GLU A 10 -13.67 -4.02 -17.76
CA GLU A 10 -14.01 -5.41 -17.40
C GLU A 10 -13.09 -5.98 -16.28
N ASN A 11 -12.84 -5.23 -15.20
CA ASN A 11 -11.79 -5.57 -14.21
C ASN A 11 -12.34 -5.92 -12.81
N TRP A 12 -13.64 -6.12 -12.66
CA TRP A 12 -14.28 -6.41 -11.36
C TRP A 12 -14.73 -7.87 -11.20
N SER A 13 -14.34 -8.78 -12.09
CA SER A 13 -14.63 -10.20 -11.91
C SER A 13 -13.88 -10.72 -10.66
N ALA A 14 -14.64 -11.19 -9.67
CA ALA A 14 -14.07 -11.82 -8.50
C ALA A 14 -13.50 -13.19 -8.88
N TYR A 15 -12.17 -13.30 -8.95
CA TYR A 15 -11.50 -14.57 -9.17
C TYR A 15 -11.40 -15.35 -7.87
N VAL A 16 -11.96 -16.56 -7.85
CA VAL A 16 -11.73 -17.53 -6.78
C VAL A 16 -10.45 -18.28 -7.11
N LEU A 17 -9.39 -18.03 -6.32
CA LEU A 17 -8.10 -18.70 -6.48
C LEU A 17 -8.20 -20.14 -5.97
N THR A 18 -7.59 -21.08 -6.70
CA THR A 18 -7.32 -22.43 -6.17
C THR A 18 -6.22 -22.38 -5.11
N GLU A 19 -6.10 -23.42 -4.26
CA GLU A 19 -5.21 -23.42 -3.08
C GLU A 19 -3.73 -23.11 -3.38
N ASP A 20 -3.30 -23.35 -4.62
CA ASP A 20 -1.96 -23.13 -5.15
C ASP A 20 -1.77 -21.78 -5.87
N GLN A 21 -2.85 -21.05 -6.16
CA GLN A 21 -2.80 -19.77 -6.84
C GLN A 21 -2.61 -18.60 -5.86
N ARG A 22 -1.64 -17.74 -6.15
CA ARG A 22 -1.36 -16.50 -5.42
C ARG A 22 -1.64 -15.33 -6.35
N VAL A 23 -2.36 -14.31 -5.87
CA VAL A 23 -2.46 -13.02 -6.58
C VAL A 23 -1.17 -12.24 -6.37
N TYR A 24 -0.49 -11.94 -7.46
CA TYR A 24 0.67 -11.07 -7.48
C TYR A 24 0.65 -10.21 -8.73
N SER A 25 1.17 -8.99 -8.62
CA SER A 25 1.41 -8.13 -9.77
C SER A 25 2.80 -8.40 -10.33
N TYR A 26 2.90 -8.40 -11.66
CA TYR A 26 4.18 -8.49 -12.36
C TYR A 26 4.82 -7.10 -12.45
N LEU A 27 5.95 -6.90 -11.77
CA LEU A 27 6.72 -5.66 -11.80
C LEU A 27 8.10 -5.95 -12.40
N GLY A 28 8.13 -6.09 -13.73
CA GLY A 28 9.33 -6.50 -14.47
C GLY A 28 9.80 -7.89 -14.07
N LYS A 29 11.03 -8.01 -13.55
CA LYS A 29 11.61 -9.29 -13.10
C LYS A 29 11.18 -9.73 -11.69
N TYR A 30 10.44 -8.89 -10.96
CA TYR A 30 10.05 -9.15 -9.58
C TYR A 30 8.54 -9.47 -9.49
N ARG A 31 8.21 -10.45 -8.66
CA ARG A 31 6.82 -10.78 -8.30
C ARG A 31 6.53 -10.22 -6.92
N CYS A 32 5.51 -9.39 -6.81
CA CYS A 32 5.09 -8.82 -5.53
C CYS A 32 3.58 -9.02 -5.35
N ALA A 33 3.17 -9.65 -4.26
CA ALA A 33 1.76 -9.72 -3.87
C ALA A 33 1.36 -8.37 -3.27
N MET A 34 0.99 -7.40 -4.11
CA MET A 34 0.72 -6.03 -3.69
C MET A 34 -0.40 -5.44 -4.54
N TYR A 35 -1.09 -4.44 -4.00
CA TYR A 35 -2.16 -3.75 -4.72
C TYR A 35 -1.60 -2.93 -5.88
N GLU A 36 -2.09 -3.19 -7.08
CA GLU A 36 -1.72 -2.44 -8.30
C GLU A 36 -1.95 -0.92 -8.14
N PHE A 37 -3.04 -0.53 -7.47
CA PHE A 37 -3.36 0.85 -7.12
C PHE A 37 -2.21 1.61 -6.43
N VAL A 38 -1.39 0.92 -5.62
CA VAL A 38 -0.25 1.53 -4.92
C VAL A 38 0.83 2.01 -5.89
N PHE A 39 1.00 1.32 -7.01
CA PHE A 39 1.97 1.70 -8.04
C PHE A 39 1.36 2.74 -8.98
N GLU A 40 0.15 2.48 -9.49
CA GLU A 40 -0.47 3.31 -10.52
C GLU A 40 -0.94 4.68 -10.01
N LYS A 41 -1.55 4.72 -8.82
CA LYS A 41 -2.22 5.92 -8.31
C LYS A 41 -1.43 6.60 -7.21
N LEU A 42 -0.77 5.83 -6.34
CA LEU A 42 0.04 6.40 -5.25
C LEU A 42 1.49 6.68 -5.68
N GLY A 43 1.91 6.20 -6.86
CA GLY A 43 3.25 6.48 -7.40
C GLY A 43 4.39 5.88 -6.58
N VAL A 44 4.11 4.85 -5.77
CA VAL A 44 5.15 4.07 -5.08
C VAL A 44 5.91 3.25 -6.12
N ARG A 45 7.23 3.12 -5.95
CA ARG A 45 8.10 2.39 -6.88
C ARG A 45 8.88 1.30 -6.17
N MET A 46 9.27 0.27 -6.94
CA MET A 46 10.15 -0.81 -6.49
C MET A 46 11.61 -0.56 -6.93
N PRO A 47 12.61 -0.95 -6.11
CA PRO A 47 12.46 -1.39 -4.72
C PRO A 47 11.89 -0.26 -3.85
N PHE A 48 11.17 -0.60 -2.77
CA PHE A 48 10.66 0.39 -1.84
C PHE A 48 11.81 1.26 -1.29
N SER A 49 11.50 2.50 -0.92
CA SER A 49 12.46 3.38 -0.28
C SER A 49 12.96 2.80 1.06
N GLU A 50 14.14 3.22 1.49
CA GLU A 50 14.70 2.82 2.79
C GLU A 50 13.74 3.17 3.94
N PHE A 51 13.08 4.32 3.86
CA PHE A 51 12.09 4.73 4.86
C PHE A 51 10.87 3.81 4.87
N ALA A 52 10.25 3.53 3.70
CA ALA A 52 9.11 2.63 3.64
C ALA A 52 9.47 1.22 4.17
N MET A 53 10.65 0.71 3.80
CA MET A 53 11.18 -0.55 4.33
C MET A 53 11.36 -0.51 5.84
N ALA A 54 11.87 0.59 6.40
CA ALA A 54 12.02 0.77 7.85
C ALA A 54 10.66 0.81 8.58
N VAL A 55 9.63 1.43 7.98
CA VAL A 55 8.26 1.42 8.52
C VAL A 55 7.68 0.01 8.53
N PHE A 56 7.82 -0.74 7.42
CA PHE A 56 7.36 -2.14 7.35
C PHE A 56 8.07 -3.03 8.38
N ALA A 57 9.39 -2.87 8.51
CA ALA A 57 10.19 -3.57 9.52
C ALA A 57 9.74 -3.24 10.94
N TYR A 58 9.51 -1.96 11.25
CA TYR A 58 9.02 -1.52 12.56
C TYR A 58 7.65 -2.12 12.91
N LEU A 59 6.76 -2.29 11.93
CA LEU A 59 5.46 -2.89 12.13
C LEU A 59 5.48 -4.42 12.18
N HIS A 60 6.60 -5.05 11.78
CA HIS A 60 6.71 -6.48 11.49
C HIS A 60 5.65 -6.97 10.49
N LEU A 61 5.43 -6.20 9.41
CA LEU A 61 4.43 -6.50 8.38
C LEU A 61 5.06 -6.58 7.00
N ALA A 62 4.53 -7.48 6.18
CA ALA A 62 4.73 -7.40 4.74
C ALA A 62 3.95 -6.19 4.18
N PRO A 63 4.44 -5.54 3.11
CA PRO A 63 3.73 -4.44 2.45
C PRO A 63 2.27 -4.77 2.16
N SER A 64 2.03 -6.01 1.72
CA SER A 64 0.72 -6.56 1.37
C SER A 64 -0.28 -6.68 2.52
N GLN A 65 0.17 -6.62 3.78
CA GLN A 65 -0.69 -6.70 4.97
C GLN A 65 -1.15 -5.32 5.45
N LEU A 66 -0.53 -4.26 4.92
CA LEU A 66 -0.90 -2.88 5.21
C LEU A 66 -2.00 -2.44 4.24
N ASN A 67 -3.01 -1.72 4.74
CA ASN A 67 -4.07 -1.17 3.90
C ASN A 67 -3.46 -0.23 2.81
N PRO A 68 -3.93 -0.26 1.55
CA PRO A 68 -3.45 0.63 0.49
C PRO A 68 -3.39 2.11 0.89
N ASN A 69 -4.39 2.61 1.62
CA ASN A 69 -4.44 3.99 2.10
C ASN A 69 -3.27 4.30 3.05
N SER A 70 -2.88 3.32 3.86
CA SER A 70 -1.77 3.46 4.81
C SER A 70 -0.42 3.47 4.10
N ILE A 71 -0.27 2.75 2.99
CA ILE A 71 0.88 2.91 2.11
C ILE A 71 0.90 4.32 1.48
N GLY A 72 -0.27 4.86 1.16
CA GLY A 72 -0.44 6.25 0.74
C GLY A 72 0.10 7.25 1.76
N PHE A 73 -0.14 7.04 3.06
CA PHE A 73 0.42 7.90 4.10
C PHE A 73 1.94 7.83 4.21
N ILE A 74 2.53 6.65 4.06
CA ILE A 74 3.99 6.49 3.99
C ILE A 74 4.53 7.35 2.85
N ARG A 75 3.94 7.21 1.65
CA ARG A 75 4.38 7.97 0.47
C ARG A 75 4.19 9.48 0.63
N ALA A 76 3.05 9.92 1.15
CA ALA A 76 2.77 11.34 1.37
C ALA A 76 3.77 11.96 2.37
N TYR A 77 4.11 11.24 3.45
CA TYR A 77 5.09 11.70 4.42
C TYR A 77 6.48 11.85 3.80
N GLU A 78 6.91 10.90 2.98
CA GLU A 78 8.18 11.01 2.24
C GLU A 78 8.22 12.23 1.34
N LEU A 79 7.16 12.48 0.56
CA LEU A 79 7.08 13.63 -0.34
C LEU A 79 7.14 14.96 0.43
N VAL A 80 6.49 15.04 1.59
CA VAL A 80 6.57 16.22 2.46
C VAL A 80 7.98 16.40 3.00
N CYS A 81 8.63 15.33 3.47
CA CYS A 81 10.01 15.38 3.96
C CYS A 81 10.98 15.80 2.86
N GLU A 82 10.84 15.24 1.65
CA GLU A 82 11.63 15.61 0.46
C GLU A 82 11.46 17.08 0.11
N HIS A 83 10.21 17.57 0.03
CA HIS A 83 9.91 18.97 -0.24
C HIS A 83 10.51 19.91 0.83
N LYS A 84 10.50 19.49 2.09
CA LYS A 84 11.09 20.25 3.21
C LYS A 84 12.60 20.02 3.39
N LYS A 85 13.23 19.15 2.58
CA LYS A 85 14.64 18.75 2.69
C LYS A 85 15.00 18.18 4.08
N ILE A 86 14.10 17.40 4.65
CA ILE A 86 14.26 16.72 5.95
C ILE A 86 14.37 15.22 5.69
N VAL A 87 15.17 14.52 6.51
CA VAL A 87 15.23 13.05 6.46
C VAL A 87 13.97 12.46 7.10
N PRO A 88 13.20 11.62 6.38
CA PRO A 88 12.04 10.94 6.94
C PRO A 88 12.42 10.07 8.16
N SER A 89 11.66 10.16 9.24
CA SER A 89 11.96 9.46 10.50
C SER A 89 10.79 8.59 10.94
N VAL A 90 11.07 7.30 11.23
CA VAL A 90 10.04 6.34 11.63
C VAL A 90 9.35 6.73 12.95
N PRO A 91 10.07 7.14 14.01
CA PRO A 91 9.43 7.66 15.22
C PRO A 91 8.52 8.87 14.97
N MET A 92 8.95 9.81 14.12
CA MET A 92 8.15 11.00 13.82
C MET A 92 6.91 10.66 13.01
N PHE A 93 7.04 9.73 12.06
CA PHE A 93 5.92 9.18 11.32
C PHE A 93 4.85 8.61 12.24
N PHE A 94 5.23 7.76 13.21
CA PHE A 94 4.27 7.19 14.16
C PHE A 94 3.75 8.16 15.23
N ARG A 95 4.39 9.33 15.37
CA ARG A 95 3.85 10.44 16.16
C ARG A 95 2.70 11.16 15.45
N ILE A 96 2.74 11.18 14.12
CA ILE A 96 1.71 11.81 13.27
C ILE A 96 0.61 10.80 12.93
N PHE A 97 0.99 9.59 12.52
CA PHE A 97 0.08 8.55 12.07
C PHE A 97 0.02 7.41 13.07
N GLN A 98 -1.12 7.26 13.72
CA GLN A 98 -1.35 6.22 14.72
C GLN A 98 -1.73 4.90 14.08
N ILE A 99 -1.17 3.81 14.60
CA ILE A 99 -1.46 2.44 14.15
C ILE A 99 -2.84 2.03 14.66
N GLN A 100 -3.65 1.49 13.77
CA GLN A 100 -4.92 0.85 14.07
C GLN A 100 -4.91 -0.60 13.60
N ARG A 101 -4.87 -1.51 14.57
CA ARG A 101 -5.04 -2.94 14.35
C ARG A 101 -6.48 -3.30 14.67
N LYS A 102 -7.25 -3.68 13.64
CA LYS A 102 -8.58 -4.25 13.87
C LYS A 102 -8.42 -5.74 14.15
N LEU A 103 -8.91 -6.20 15.29
CA LEU A 103 -9.17 -7.62 15.51
C LEU A 103 -10.63 -7.87 15.14
N LYS A 104 -10.86 -8.82 14.25
CA LYS A 104 -12.21 -9.32 13.97
C LYS A 104 -12.21 -10.82 14.25
N ASP A 105 -13.02 -11.24 15.22
CA ASP A 105 -13.23 -12.65 15.57
C ASP A 105 -11.95 -13.46 15.80
N GLY A 106 -10.96 -12.88 16.51
CA GLY A 106 -9.70 -13.55 16.81
C GLY A 106 -8.73 -13.72 15.63
N LYS A 107 -9.10 -13.26 14.43
CA LYS A 107 -8.23 -13.26 13.23
C LYS A 107 -7.54 -11.89 13.10
N GLN A 108 -6.24 -11.91 12.76
CA GLN A 108 -5.50 -10.69 12.43
C GLN A 108 -6.15 -10.05 11.21
N CYS A 109 -6.69 -8.85 11.37
CA CYS A 109 -7.26 -8.07 10.28
C CYS A 109 -6.27 -6.97 9.84
N TRP A 110 -6.54 -6.36 8.69
CA TRP A 110 -5.75 -5.30 8.08
C TRP A 110 -5.17 -4.31 9.09
N VAL A 111 -3.87 -4.03 8.97
CA VAL A 111 -3.26 -2.93 9.71
C VAL A 111 -3.46 -1.66 8.91
N SER A 112 -3.98 -0.65 9.60
CA SER A 112 -4.25 0.67 9.03
C SER A 112 -3.58 1.74 9.88
N LEU A 113 -3.33 2.89 9.26
CA LEU A 113 -2.84 4.10 9.89
C LEU A 113 -3.96 5.14 9.87
N LYS A 114 -4.02 5.99 10.90
CA LYS A 114 -4.88 7.17 10.94
C LYS A 114 -4.08 8.40 11.31
N SER A 115 -4.37 9.52 10.66
CA SER A 115 -3.90 10.86 11.02
C SER A 115 -4.67 11.44 12.19
#